data_AF-A0A3Q3MVF1-F1
#
_entry.id   AF-A0A3Q3MVF1-F1
#
_cell.length_a   1.000
_cell.length_b   1.000
_cell.length_c   1.000
_cell.angle_alpha   90.00
_cell.angle_beta   90.00
_cell.angle_gamma   90.00
#
_symmetry.space_group_name_H-M   'P 1'
#
loop_
_entity.id
_entity.type
_entity.pdbx_description
1 polymer ?
#
loop_
_entity_poly.entity_id
_entity_poly.type
_entity_poly.pdbx_seq_one_letter_code
_entity_poly.pdbx_strand_id
1 'polypeptide(L)'
;MPKKCDICHFCTKRVYVMERLSAEGYFFHRECFRCDVCNCTLRLGGHTFDSQEGKFYCKMHDCLTQADIGHVAGGAEPPTFQLRDDRLYQLIQRCP
;
A
#
# COMPACT_ATOMS: atom_id res chain seq x y z
N MET A 1 -10.89 -21.32 -6.94
CA MET A 1 -10.44 -21.20 -5.54
C MET A 1 -9.59 -19.94 -5.37
N PRO A 2 -9.90 -19.06 -4.40
CA PRO A 2 -8.97 -18.00 -3.98
C PRO A 2 -7.63 -18.60 -3.58
N LYS A 3 -6.52 -18.08 -4.11
CA LYS A 3 -5.20 -18.40 -3.58
C LYS A 3 -5.04 -17.61 -2.27
N LYS A 4 -4.50 -18.24 -1.22
CA LYS A 4 -4.30 -17.65 0.12
C LYS A 4 -3.47 -16.35 0.09
N CYS A 5 -2.74 -16.12 -1.01
CA CYS A 5 -1.94 -14.93 -1.29
C CYS A 5 -2.75 -13.67 -1.66
N ASP A 6 -4.08 -13.78 -1.70
CA ASP A 6 -4.96 -12.68 -2.09
C ASP A 6 -5.78 -12.16 -0.92
N ILE A 7 -5.38 -12.35 0.35
CA ILE A 7 -6.19 -11.95 1.51
C ILE A 7 -5.45 -10.89 2.32
N CYS A 8 -6.17 -9.81 2.65
CA CYS A 8 -5.63 -8.73 3.46
C CYS A 8 -5.52 -9.17 4.91
N HIS A 9 -4.37 -8.96 5.53
CA HIS A 9 -4.19 -9.33 6.93
C HIS A 9 -5.09 -8.50 7.89
N PHE A 10 -5.36 -7.22 7.57
CA PHE A 10 -6.18 -6.35 8.42
C PHE A 10 -7.68 -6.61 8.31
N CYS A 11 -8.24 -6.56 7.10
CA CYS A 11 -9.69 -6.69 6.92
C CYS A 11 -10.12 -8.13 6.61
N THR A 12 -9.16 -9.06 6.42
CA THR A 12 -9.41 -10.47 6.05
C THR A 12 -10.21 -10.65 4.75
N LYS A 13 -10.31 -9.59 3.93
CA LYS A 13 -10.99 -9.61 2.62
C LYS A 13 -10.00 -9.86 1.49
N ARG A 14 -10.53 -10.24 0.32
CA ARG A 14 -9.72 -10.44 -0.87
C ARG A 14 -9.08 -9.13 -1.36
N VAL A 15 -7.77 -9.16 -1.59
CA VAL A 15 -6.95 -8.10 -2.18
C VAL A 15 -6.77 -8.38 -3.66
N TYR A 16 -7.19 -7.44 -4.49
CA TYR A 16 -7.00 -7.52 -5.93
C TYR A 16 -5.59 -7.03 -6.32
N VAL A 17 -5.07 -7.52 -7.45
CA VAL A 17 -3.72 -7.20 -7.94
C VAL A 17 -3.46 -5.69 -7.97
N MET A 18 -4.45 -4.89 -8.33
CA MET A 18 -4.36 -3.43 -8.41
C MET A 18 -4.17 -2.75 -7.05
N GLU A 19 -4.60 -3.36 -5.96
CA GLU A 19 -4.52 -2.80 -4.60
C GLU A 19 -3.59 -3.59 -3.69
N ARG A 20 -2.90 -4.59 -4.25
CA ARG A 20 -2.07 -5.51 -3.50
C ARG A 20 -0.78 -4.86 -3.06
N LEU A 21 -0.65 -4.72 -1.75
CA LEU A 21 0.59 -4.37 -1.08
C LEU A 21 1.17 -5.61 -0.40
N SER A 22 2.49 -5.77 -0.49
CA SER A 22 3.24 -6.82 0.19
C SER A 22 4.23 -6.20 1.17
N ALA A 23 4.12 -6.54 2.46
CA ALA A 23 5.02 -6.08 3.50
C ALA A 23 5.22 -7.22 4.52
N GLU A 24 6.46 -7.44 4.99
CA GLU A 24 6.77 -8.44 6.02
C GLU A 24 6.24 -9.87 5.74
N GLY A 25 6.10 -10.21 4.45
CA GLY A 25 5.54 -11.50 4.01
C GLY A 25 4.01 -11.59 4.00
N TYR A 26 3.30 -10.50 4.35
CA TYR A 26 1.84 -10.40 4.35
C TYR A 26 1.31 -9.52 3.20
N PHE A 27 0.01 -9.68 2.90
CA PHE A 27 -0.69 -8.89 1.88
C PHE A 27 -1.71 -7.94 2.49
N PHE A 28 -1.86 -6.76 1.90
CA PHE A 28 -2.74 -5.71 2.38
C PHE A 28 -3.38 -4.96 1.21
N HIS A 29 -4.57 -4.39 1.42
CA HIS A 29 -5.09 -3.35 0.52
C HIS A 29 -4.32 -2.04 0.74
N ARG A 30 -4.15 -1.26 -0.32
CA ARG A 30 -3.64 0.13 -0.23
C ARG A 30 -4.40 0.95 0.81
N GLU A 31 -5.70 0.77 0.88
CA GLU A 31 -6.56 1.45 1.84
C GLU A 31 -6.55 0.85 3.24
N CYS A 32 -6.15 -0.41 3.42
CA CYS A 32 -6.03 -1.02 4.75
C CYS A 32 -4.67 -0.77 5.38
N PHE A 33 -3.68 -0.37 4.58
CA PHE A 33 -2.33 -0.10 5.04
C PHE A 33 -2.28 1.28 5.71
N ARG A 34 -2.62 1.34 7.00
CA ARG A 34 -2.77 2.58 7.77
C ARG A 34 -1.99 2.53 9.07
N CYS A 35 -1.65 3.71 9.59
CA CYS A 35 -1.04 3.85 10.89
C CYS A 35 -2.03 3.53 12.00
N ASP A 36 -1.68 2.68 12.97
CA ASP A 36 -2.55 2.35 14.10
C ASP A 36 -2.89 3.58 14.97
N VAL A 37 -1.95 4.54 15.05
CA VAL A 37 -2.07 5.73 15.91
C VAL A 37 -2.96 6.81 15.29
N CYS A 38 -2.76 7.15 14.01
CA CYS A 38 -3.47 8.26 13.37
C CYS A 38 -4.38 7.85 12.21
N ASN A 39 -4.46 6.56 11.89
CA ASN A 39 -5.22 6.04 10.76
C ASN A 39 -4.83 6.63 9.38
N CYS A 40 -3.70 7.34 9.28
CA CYS A 40 -3.18 7.83 8.02
C CYS A 40 -2.78 6.66 7.12
N THR A 41 -3.16 6.73 5.84
CA THR A 41 -2.74 5.75 4.83
C THR A 41 -1.23 5.80 4.66
N LEU A 42 -0.59 4.67 4.91
CA LEU A 42 0.84 4.47 4.78
C LEU A 42 1.19 4.08 3.35
N ARG A 43 2.45 4.30 2.96
CA ARG A 43 2.98 3.89 1.65
C ARG A 43 4.08 2.85 1.82
N LEU A 44 4.29 2.02 0.80
CA LEU A 44 5.47 1.15 0.78
C LEU A 44 6.75 2.01 0.82
N GLY A 45 7.67 1.66 1.72
CA GLY A 45 8.91 2.41 1.97
C GLY A 45 8.76 3.65 2.88
N GLY A 46 7.54 3.94 3.35
CA GLY A 46 7.21 5.09 4.19
C GLY A 46 6.61 4.72 5.55
N HIS A 47 6.84 3.49 6.02
CA HIS A 47 6.21 2.93 7.21
C HIS A 47 7.21 2.18 8.07
N THR A 48 6.85 2.01 9.32
CA THR A 48 7.54 1.16 10.28
C THR A 48 6.62 0.03 10.67
N PHE A 49 7.16 -1.18 10.74
CA PHE A 49 6.43 -2.34 11.22
C PHE A 49 6.92 -2.71 12.61
N ASP A 50 6.01 -2.73 13.57
CA ASP A 50 6.28 -3.31 14.87
C ASP A 50 5.95 -4.81 14.80
N SER A 51 6.98 -5.64 14.91
CA SER A 51 6.84 -7.09 14.87
C SER A 51 6.31 -7.70 16.17
N GLN A 52 6.31 -6.94 17.27
CA GLN A 52 5.76 -7.39 18.55
C GLN A 52 4.24 -7.29 18.58
N GLU A 53 3.70 -6.16 18.12
CA GLU A 53 2.27 -5.91 18.02
C GLU A 53 1.67 -6.31 16.66
N GLY A 54 2.50 -6.49 15.63
CA GLY A 54 2.05 -6.78 14.26
C GLY A 54 1.38 -5.57 13.59
N LYS A 55 1.80 -4.35 13.97
CA LYS A 55 1.15 -3.09 13.57
C LYS A 55 2.07 -2.24 12.71
N PHE A 56 1.46 -1.33 11.94
CA PHE A 56 2.19 -0.37 11.11
C PHE A 56 2.05 1.05 11.64
N TYR A 57 3.14 1.80 11.54
CA TYR A 57 3.24 3.18 11.99
C TYR A 57 3.76 4.05 10.85
N CYS A 58 3.34 5.31 10.81
CA CYS A 58 3.93 6.28 9.90
C CYS A 58 5.30 6.71 10.41
N LYS A 59 6.16 7.24 9.52
CA LYS A 59 7.45 7.81 9.91
C LYS A 59 7.39 8.84 11.05
N MET A 60 6.24 9.47 11.27
CA MET A 60 6.04 10.41 12.38
C MET A 60 5.72 9.70 13.71
N HIS A 61 5.08 8.53 13.67
CA HIS A 61 4.78 7.71 14.86
C HIS A 61 5.79 6.58 15.07
N ASP A 62 6.75 6.44 14.16
CA ASP A 62 7.96 5.63 14.31
C ASP A 62 8.76 6.06 15.55
N CYS A 63 9.03 7.36 15.70
CA CYS A 63 9.81 7.88 16.83
C CYS A 63 9.09 7.84 18.19
N LEU A 64 7.78 7.61 18.25
CA LEU A 64 7.10 7.33 19.53
C LEU A 64 7.38 5.91 20.03
N THR A 65 7.81 5.03 19.14
CA THR A 65 8.33 3.71 19.53
C THR A 65 9.82 3.78 19.90
N GLN A 66 10.52 4.85 19.50
CA GLN A 66 11.90 5.13 19.93
C GLN A 66 12.29 6.63 19.77
N ALA A 67 12.06 7.43 20.82
CA ALA A 67 12.62 8.76 21.09
C ALA A 67 12.58 9.88 19.99
N ASP A 68 11.75 10.90 20.25
CA ASP A 68 12.02 12.35 20.14
C ASP A 68 12.31 13.05 18.77
N ILE A 69 11.60 14.18 18.59
CA ILE A 69 11.86 15.39 17.75
C ILE A 69 11.53 15.37 16.23
N GLY A 70 10.38 15.99 15.90
CA GLY A 70 10.33 17.19 15.05
C GLY A 70 10.44 17.11 13.50
N HIS A 71 9.37 17.56 12.85
CA HIS A 71 9.30 18.29 11.57
C HIS A 71 9.70 17.61 10.23
N VAL A 72 8.63 17.29 9.47
CA VAL A 72 8.34 17.55 8.04
C VAL A 72 9.08 16.83 6.90
N ALA A 73 8.22 16.47 5.93
CA ALA A 73 8.45 16.24 4.49
C ALA A 73 8.90 14.85 4.01
N GLY A 74 8.22 14.39 2.95
CA GLY A 74 8.50 13.16 2.22
C GLY A 74 7.19 12.44 1.91
N GLY A 75 6.32 12.96 1.05
CA GLY A 75 6.65 13.18 -0.35
C GLY A 75 6.47 11.86 -1.10
N ALA A 76 5.25 11.61 -1.56
CA ALA A 76 5.05 10.77 -2.71
C ALA A 76 3.81 11.29 -3.43
N GLU A 77 4.08 11.72 -4.63
CA GLU A 77 3.22 12.32 -5.63
C GLU A 77 1.93 11.49 -5.83
N PRO A 78 0.84 12.09 -6.33
CA PRO A 78 -0.32 11.31 -6.74
C PRO A 78 0.18 10.20 -7.69
N PRO A 79 -0.40 8.98 -7.67
CA PRO A 79 -0.24 8.11 -8.81
C PRO A 79 -0.85 8.90 -9.97
N THR A 80 -0.01 9.56 -10.76
CA THR A 80 -0.33 9.85 -12.14
C THR A 80 -0.66 8.49 -12.69
N PHE A 81 -1.96 8.23 -12.79
CA PHE A 81 -2.49 7.25 -13.72
C PHE A 81 -1.90 7.71 -15.05
N GLN A 82 -0.76 7.13 -15.41
CA GLN A 82 -0.19 7.33 -16.72
C GLN A 82 -1.16 6.63 -17.66
N LEU A 83 -2.18 7.39 -18.05
CA LEU A 83 -2.86 7.26 -19.32
C LEU A 83 -1.80 7.49 -20.40
N ARG A 84 -0.99 6.46 -20.61
CA ARG A 84 -0.07 6.32 -21.73
C ARG A 84 -0.11 4.86 -22.13
N ASP A 85 -1.19 4.46 -22.79
CA ASP A 85 -1.12 4.29 -24.24
C ASP A 85 -2.52 3.92 -24.78
N ASP A 86 -3.25 4.94 -25.25
CA ASP A 86 -4.47 4.84 -26.04
C ASP A 86 -4.14 4.36 -27.48
N ARG A 87 -3.38 3.28 -27.66
CA ARG A 87 -3.02 2.83 -29.02
C ARG A 87 -2.84 1.34 -29.27
N LEU A 88 -3.03 0.47 -28.27
CA LEU A 88 -2.94 -0.99 -28.51
C LEU A 88 -4.29 -1.72 -28.65
N TYR A 89 -5.41 -1.11 -28.28
CA TYR A 89 -6.74 -1.77 -28.36
C TYR A 89 -7.53 -1.48 -29.65
N GLN A 90 -7.00 -0.68 -30.60
CA GLN A 90 -7.66 -0.44 -31.89
C GLN A 90 -7.02 -1.21 -33.07
N LEU A 91 -6.06 -2.09 -32.83
CA LEU A 91 -5.43 -2.93 -33.87
C LEU A 91 -5.89 -4.39 -33.87
N ILE A 92 -7.02 -4.67 -33.22
CA ILE A 92 -7.71 -5.97 -33.20
C ILE A 92 -9.08 -5.94 -33.89
N GLN A 93 -9.34 -4.90 -34.68
CA GLN A 93 -10.56 -4.81 -35.49
C GLN A 93 -10.26 -4.32 -36.91
N ARG A 94 -9.53 -5.13 -37.69
CA ARG A 94 -9.68 -5.21 -39.16
C ARG A 94 -8.78 -6.29 -39.73
N CYS A 95 -9.43 -7.33 -40.24
CA CYS A 95 -9.04 -8.34 -41.22
C CYS A 95 -9.54 -9.71 -40.72
N PRO A 96 -10.28 -10.50 -41.52
CA PRO A 96 -10.62 -10.33 -42.93
C PRO A 96 -11.84 -9.43 -43.19
#